data_AF-A0A9D2ICB8-F1
#
_entry.id   AF-A0A9D2ICB8-F1
#
_cell.length_a   1.000
_cell.length_b   1.000
_cell.length_c   1.000
_cell.angle_alpha   90.00
_cell.angle_beta   90.00
_cell.angle_gamma   90.00
#
_symmetry.space_group_name_H-M   'P 1'
#
loop_
_entity.id
_entity.type
_entity.pdbx_description
1 polymer ?
#
loop_
_entity_poly.entity_id
_entity_poly.type
_entity_poly.pdbx_seq_one_letter_code
_entity_poly.pdbx_strand_id
1 'polypeptide(L)'
;MKKVRCWDEIFVCVAAAVCVLVAAFVKFDAASAVEILNLPFGAAGEFIGECLSGGNAAGGWCLYVFIGLLPLVFPIVRIARGRRFYWWSLAWALLSGYTYTMLYLTSHPSVLESVYMPGNDTFVLAQQGGLSIIWYALLTLCVLGECGMALKKNPRRSYLFAQVLLYAMAACIIFMAFFWGVVEVKNLWSEFGALPEELREHAAANRFSFIFTLLCEISAAVSAVWLILCGLKALRTAGRDLFDPLMIRRLSAAASAAKASVLVSLLSVIACNAVQLALSKWLIHISYSFTVSLVSLLAVCLVVIAIGAMKRAIAAHEENQLTI
;
A
#
# COMPACT_ATOMS: atom_id res chain seq x y z
N MET A 1 -0.71 -25.29 30.72
CA MET A 1 -1.61 -24.33 30.04
C MET A 1 -0.86 -23.59 28.94
N LYS A 2 -1.03 -23.99 27.68
CA LYS A 2 -0.42 -23.34 26.49
C LYS A 2 -1.09 -21.97 26.30
N LYS A 3 -0.54 -20.92 26.92
CA LYS A 3 -1.00 -19.54 26.73
C LYS A 3 -1.02 -19.23 25.23
N VAL A 4 -2.21 -18.87 24.75
CA VAL A 4 -2.58 -18.50 23.38
C VAL A 4 -1.49 -17.63 22.74
N ARG A 5 -0.66 -18.23 21.89
CA ARG A 5 0.42 -17.55 21.13
C ARG A 5 -0.06 -16.98 19.78
N CYS A 6 -1.37 -17.07 19.50
CA CYS A 6 -1.98 -16.81 18.19
C CYS A 6 -2.88 -15.56 18.12
N TRP A 7 -2.83 -14.66 19.12
CA TRP A 7 -3.71 -13.47 19.12
C TRP A 7 -3.57 -12.59 17.87
N ASP A 8 -2.34 -12.43 17.34
CA ASP A 8 -2.10 -11.66 16.13
C ASP A 8 -2.76 -12.31 14.90
N GLU A 9 -2.75 -13.65 14.82
CA GLU A 9 -3.32 -14.42 13.71
C GLU A 9 -4.86 -14.40 13.77
N ILE A 10 -5.42 -14.55 14.97
CA ILE A 10 -6.87 -14.47 15.20
C ILE A 10 -7.38 -13.07 14.84
N PHE A 11 -6.68 -12.01 15.26
CA PHE A 11 -7.08 -10.63 14.94
C PHE A 11 -7.09 -10.37 13.43
N VAL A 12 -6.07 -10.84 12.72
CA VAL A 12 -6.00 -10.75 11.24
C VAL A 12 -7.17 -11.49 10.59
N CYS A 13 -7.47 -12.72 11.01
CA CYS A 13 -8.58 -13.49 10.45
C CYS A 13 -9.94 -12.83 10.70
N VAL A 14 -10.16 -12.30 11.92
CA VAL A 14 -11.38 -11.56 12.25
C VAL A 14 -11.48 -10.29 11.43
N ALA A 15 -10.40 -9.51 11.32
CA ALA A 15 -10.39 -8.29 10.51
C ALA A 15 -10.70 -8.57 9.02
N ALA A 16 -10.13 -9.64 8.45
CA ALA A 16 -10.41 -10.07 7.08
C ALA A 16 -11.88 -10.50 6.92
N ALA A 17 -12.42 -11.30 7.85
CA ALA A 17 -13.82 -11.72 7.82
C ALA A 17 -14.78 -10.53 7.92
N VAL A 18 -14.50 -9.57 8.80
CA VAL A 18 -15.27 -8.33 8.92
C VAL A 18 -15.19 -7.53 7.62
N CYS A 19 -14.02 -7.39 7.00
CA CYS A 19 -13.87 -6.70 5.72
C CYS A 19 -14.75 -7.32 4.63
N VAL A 20 -14.75 -8.65 4.49
CA VAL A 20 -15.60 -9.35 3.50
C VAL A 20 -17.08 -9.16 3.81
N LEU A 21 -17.49 -9.32 5.07
CA LEU A 21 -18.89 -9.15 5.47
C LEU A 21 -19.37 -7.72 5.19
N VAL A 22 -18.60 -6.71 5.60
CA VAL A 22 -18.97 -5.31 5.37
C VAL A 22 -19.01 -5.01 3.87
N ALA A 23 -18.02 -5.45 3.08
CA ALA A 23 -18.02 -5.26 1.62
C ALA A 23 -19.23 -5.92 0.92
N ALA A 24 -19.61 -7.12 1.35
CA ALA A 24 -20.74 -7.85 0.79
C ALA A 24 -22.08 -7.13 1.07
N PHE A 25 -22.29 -6.68 2.31
CA PHE A 25 -23.59 -6.16 2.77
C PHE A 25 -23.78 -4.65 2.62
N VAL A 26 -22.70 -3.86 2.62
CA VAL A 26 -22.80 -2.41 2.46
C VAL A 26 -22.94 -2.04 0.98
N LYS A 27 -23.89 -1.16 0.65
CA LYS A 27 -23.90 -0.46 -0.64
C LYS A 27 -22.84 0.63 -0.57
N PHE A 28 -21.77 0.45 -1.32
CA PHE A 28 -20.63 1.34 -1.33
C PHE A 28 -20.43 1.79 -2.78
N ASP A 29 -20.64 3.07 -3.06
CA ASP A 29 -20.35 3.64 -4.38
C ASP A 29 -18.84 3.74 -4.53
N ALA A 30 -18.28 2.75 -5.23
CA ALA A 30 -16.86 2.58 -5.47
C ALA A 30 -16.18 3.83 -6.03
N ALA A 31 -16.86 4.62 -6.86
CA ALA A 31 -16.29 5.79 -7.50
C ALA A 31 -15.75 6.81 -6.47
N SER A 32 -16.53 7.10 -5.42
CA SER A 32 -16.26 8.21 -4.49
C SER A 32 -15.08 7.99 -3.55
N ALA A 33 -14.80 6.75 -3.12
CA ALA A 33 -13.75 6.46 -2.15
C ALA A 33 -12.41 6.06 -2.80
N VAL A 34 -12.46 5.50 -4.01
CA VAL A 34 -11.27 5.13 -4.81
C VAL A 34 -10.59 6.35 -5.35
N GLU A 35 -11.35 7.33 -5.84
CA GLU A 35 -10.77 8.61 -6.23
C GLU A 35 -10.04 9.25 -5.06
N ILE A 36 -10.59 9.21 -3.85
CA ILE A 36 -9.93 9.81 -2.67
C ILE A 36 -8.64 9.06 -2.27
N LEU A 37 -8.58 7.73 -2.42
CA LEU A 37 -7.40 6.92 -2.02
C LEU A 37 -6.34 6.82 -3.12
N ASN A 38 -6.74 6.63 -4.38
CA ASN A 38 -5.84 6.49 -5.52
C ASN A 38 -5.44 7.85 -6.12
N LEU A 39 -6.31 8.86 -6.01
CA LEU A 39 -6.13 10.21 -6.52
C LEU A 39 -6.45 11.23 -5.39
N PRO A 40 -5.76 11.18 -4.24
CA PRO A 40 -6.06 12.08 -3.11
C PRO A 40 -6.00 13.57 -3.50
N PHE A 41 -5.22 13.90 -4.52
CA PHE A 41 -5.10 15.23 -5.08
C PHE A 41 -6.14 15.56 -6.15
N GLY A 42 -6.75 14.56 -6.80
CA GLY A 42 -7.85 14.76 -7.75
C GLY A 42 -9.07 15.31 -7.02
N ALA A 43 -9.58 14.55 -6.04
CA ALA A 43 -10.73 14.97 -5.24
C ALA A 43 -10.47 16.29 -4.45
N ALA A 44 -9.27 16.45 -3.89
CA ALA A 44 -8.92 17.69 -3.20
C ALA A 44 -8.79 18.88 -4.17
N GLY A 45 -8.28 18.66 -5.37
CA GLY A 45 -8.13 19.66 -6.42
C GLY A 45 -9.47 20.14 -6.95
N GLU A 46 -10.37 19.20 -7.27
CA GLU A 46 -11.75 19.49 -7.70
C GLU A 46 -12.49 20.32 -6.66
N PHE A 47 -12.44 19.90 -5.39
CA PHE A 47 -13.10 20.63 -4.30
C PHE A 47 -12.53 22.06 -4.14
N ILE A 48 -11.22 22.25 -4.28
CA ILE A 48 -10.59 23.57 -4.27
C ILE A 48 -11.05 24.38 -5.49
N GLY A 49 -11.10 23.77 -6.68
CA GLY A 49 -11.56 24.41 -7.92
C GLY A 49 -13.02 24.85 -7.87
N GLU A 50 -13.90 24.03 -7.28
CA GLU A 50 -15.30 24.38 -7.01
C GLU A 50 -15.41 25.55 -6.04
N CYS A 51 -14.60 25.58 -4.96
CA CYS A 51 -14.59 26.71 -4.04
C CYS A 51 -14.10 28.01 -4.69
N LEU A 52 -13.09 27.92 -5.57
CA LEU A 52 -12.52 29.05 -6.30
C LEU A 52 -13.50 29.64 -7.32
N SER A 53 -14.28 28.80 -7.99
CA SER A 53 -15.25 29.21 -9.02
C SER A 53 -16.66 29.52 -8.48
N GLY A 54 -17.06 28.90 -7.37
CA GLY A 54 -18.40 28.97 -6.77
C GLY A 54 -18.65 30.15 -5.82
N GLY A 55 -17.77 31.17 -5.79
CA GLY A 55 -17.96 32.39 -5.01
C GLY A 55 -17.31 32.41 -3.61
N ASN A 56 -16.65 31.33 -3.19
CA ASN A 56 -15.84 31.28 -1.95
C ASN A 56 -14.34 31.18 -2.24
N ALA A 57 -13.84 32.10 -3.08
CA ALA A 57 -12.45 32.09 -3.52
C ALA A 57 -11.46 32.17 -2.35
N ALA A 58 -11.76 32.96 -1.32
CA ALA A 58 -10.93 33.06 -0.13
C ALA A 58 -10.81 31.71 0.61
N GLY A 59 -11.92 30.98 0.77
CA GLY A 59 -11.91 29.64 1.36
C GLY A 59 -11.12 28.63 0.53
N GLY A 60 -11.26 28.67 -0.80
CA GLY A 60 -10.48 27.84 -1.73
C GLY A 60 -8.97 28.08 -1.62
N TRP A 61 -8.54 29.34 -1.62
CA TRP A 61 -7.12 29.70 -1.42
C TRP A 61 -6.59 29.29 -0.05
N CYS A 62 -7.38 29.46 1.02
CA CYS A 62 -7.00 29.02 2.36
C CYS A 62 -6.80 27.49 2.43
N LEU A 63 -7.73 26.71 1.87
CA LEU A 63 -7.63 25.25 1.79
C LEU A 63 -6.40 24.82 1.02
N TYR A 64 -6.17 25.43 -0.14
CA TYR A 64 -5.00 25.16 -0.98
C TYR A 64 -3.68 25.36 -0.24
N VAL A 65 -3.50 26.50 0.42
CA VAL A 65 -2.29 26.81 1.20
C VAL A 65 -2.16 25.87 2.40
N PHE A 66 -3.26 25.57 3.10
CA PHE A 66 -3.24 24.74 4.30
C PHE A 66 -2.84 23.29 3.99
N ILE A 67 -3.41 22.69 2.94
CA ILE A 67 -3.09 21.31 2.53
C ILE A 67 -1.67 21.25 1.96
N GLY A 68 -1.28 22.23 1.13
CA GLY A 68 0.06 22.27 0.54
C GLY A 68 1.19 22.39 1.58
N LEU A 69 0.95 23.12 2.68
CA LEU A 69 1.92 23.29 3.77
C LEU A 69 1.84 22.21 4.85
N LEU A 70 0.84 21.32 4.81
CA LEU A 70 0.63 20.27 5.80
C LEU A 70 1.88 19.41 6.07
N PRO A 71 2.67 18.98 5.06
CA PRO A 71 3.87 18.18 5.31
C PRO A 71 4.95 18.92 6.13
N LEU A 72 4.96 20.26 6.14
CA LEU A 72 5.90 21.07 6.92
C LEU A 72 5.54 21.16 8.41
N VAL A 73 4.30 20.81 8.81
CA VAL A 73 3.90 20.82 10.22
C VAL A 73 4.81 19.90 11.04
N PHE A 74 5.16 18.73 10.51
CA PHE A 74 6.02 17.76 11.20
C PHE A 74 7.43 18.31 11.52
N PRO A 75 8.24 18.78 10.55
CA PRO A 75 9.53 19.35 10.85
C PRO A 75 9.44 20.62 11.71
N ILE A 76 8.44 21.49 11.51
CA ILE A 76 8.26 22.73 12.29
C ILE A 76 8.00 22.40 13.77
N VAL A 77 7.04 21.51 14.07
CA VAL A 77 6.73 21.09 15.45
C VAL A 77 7.96 20.47 16.11
N ARG A 78 8.74 19.70 15.35
CA ARG A 78 9.95 19.06 15.86
C ARG A 78 11.08 20.05 16.15
N ILE A 79 11.24 21.07 15.31
CA ILE A 79 12.20 22.16 15.53
C ILE A 79 11.76 22.97 16.76
N ALA A 80 10.46 23.32 16.85
CA ALA A 80 9.87 24.03 17.98
C ALA A 80 10.02 23.28 19.31
N ARG A 81 9.98 21.93 19.30
CA ARG A 81 10.26 21.07 20.47
C ARG A 81 11.75 20.96 20.83
N GLY A 82 12.60 21.85 20.31
CA GLY A 82 13.99 22.00 20.74
C GLY A 82 15.02 21.16 19.98
N ARG A 83 14.69 20.64 18.79
CA ARG A 83 15.69 19.97 17.92
C ARG A 83 16.23 20.96 16.90
N ARG A 84 17.56 21.06 16.77
CA ARG A 84 18.21 21.87 15.72
C ARG A 84 17.74 21.42 14.33
N PHE A 85 17.72 22.38 13.40
CA PHE A 85 17.50 22.12 11.97
C PHE A 85 18.43 20.99 11.50
N TYR A 86 17.89 20.06 10.71
CA TYR A 86 18.62 18.90 10.23
C TYR A 86 18.30 18.68 8.76
N TRP A 87 19.27 18.15 8.00
CA TRP A 87 19.20 18.03 6.55
C TRP A 87 17.95 17.32 6.02
N TRP A 88 17.40 16.35 6.77
CA TRP A 88 16.16 15.66 6.39
C TRP A 88 14.90 16.53 6.46
N SER A 89 14.91 17.69 7.14
CA SER A 89 13.84 18.70 7.03
C SER A 89 13.68 19.23 5.61
N LEU A 90 14.74 19.17 4.79
CA LEU A 90 14.69 19.53 3.37
C LEU A 90 13.79 18.57 2.57
N ALA A 91 13.78 17.28 2.91
CA ALA A 91 12.91 16.29 2.25
C ALA A 91 11.42 16.58 2.52
N TRP A 92 11.09 17.00 3.74
CA TRP A 92 9.73 17.45 4.08
C TRP A 92 9.34 18.75 3.37
N ALA A 93 10.30 19.67 3.18
CA ALA A 93 10.08 20.88 2.39
C ALA A 93 9.86 20.57 0.91
N LEU A 94 10.64 19.64 0.34
CA LEU A 94 10.43 19.14 -1.02
C LEU A 94 9.06 18.48 -1.17
N LEU A 95 8.65 17.65 -0.20
CA LEU A 95 7.32 17.02 -0.19
C LEU A 95 6.21 18.07 -0.14
N SER A 96 6.34 19.11 0.68
CA SER A 96 5.36 20.21 0.74
C SER A 96 5.31 21.02 -0.55
N GLY A 97 6.47 21.39 -1.12
CA GLY A 97 6.51 22.05 -2.43
C GLY A 97 5.86 21.21 -3.52
N TYR A 98 6.14 19.90 -3.54
CA TYR A 98 5.51 18.98 -4.48
C TYR A 98 4.00 18.86 -4.27
N THR A 99 3.54 18.80 -3.01
CA THR A 99 2.11 18.78 -2.64
C THR A 99 1.39 20.05 -3.13
N TYR A 100 2.02 21.20 -2.96
CA TYR A 100 1.49 22.50 -3.39
C TYR A 100 1.37 22.59 -4.92
N THR A 101 2.37 22.10 -5.66
CA THR A 101 2.34 22.04 -7.13
C THR A 101 1.27 21.05 -7.62
N MET A 102 1.17 19.88 -7.00
CA MET A 102 0.12 18.88 -7.31
C MET A 102 -1.28 19.46 -7.19
N LEU A 103 -1.59 20.09 -6.05
CA LEU A 103 -2.90 20.70 -5.81
C LEU A 103 -3.22 21.83 -6.80
N TYR A 104 -2.22 22.57 -7.27
CA TYR A 104 -2.42 23.60 -8.29
C TYR A 104 -2.84 22.98 -9.62
N LEU A 105 -2.11 21.95 -10.04
CA LEU A 105 -2.36 21.25 -11.29
C LEU A 105 -3.75 20.57 -11.28
N THR A 106 -4.16 19.97 -10.17
CA THR A 106 -5.47 19.31 -10.07
C THR A 106 -6.64 20.29 -9.89
N SER A 107 -6.42 21.47 -9.30
CA SER A 107 -7.46 22.51 -9.21
C SER A 107 -7.64 23.31 -10.50
N HIS A 108 -6.65 23.29 -11.40
CA HIS A 108 -6.69 23.96 -12.70
C HIS A 108 -6.38 22.96 -13.83
N PRO A 109 -7.28 21.99 -14.10
CA PRO A 109 -7.05 20.94 -15.10
C PRO A 109 -6.79 21.49 -16.51
N SER A 110 -7.29 22.69 -16.82
CA SER A 110 -7.01 23.41 -18.07
C SER A 110 -5.51 23.71 -18.28
N VAL A 111 -4.73 23.86 -17.21
CA VAL A 111 -3.27 23.98 -17.29
C VAL A 111 -2.65 22.66 -17.74
N LEU A 112 -3.13 21.54 -17.22
CA LEU A 112 -2.70 20.19 -17.61
C LEU A 112 -3.05 19.89 -19.08
N GLU A 113 -4.27 20.20 -19.50
CA GLU A 113 -4.75 20.03 -20.87
C GLU A 113 -3.97 20.91 -21.87
N SER A 114 -3.67 22.16 -21.50
CA SER A 114 -2.95 23.11 -22.37
C SER A 114 -1.48 22.76 -22.61
N VAL A 115 -0.84 22.06 -21.66
CA VAL A 115 0.59 21.72 -21.74
C VAL A 115 0.81 20.34 -22.36
N TYR A 116 -0.11 19.38 -22.17
CA TYR A 116 0.20 17.97 -22.44
C TYR A 116 -0.66 17.24 -23.48
N MET A 117 -1.88 17.70 -23.81
CA MET A 117 -2.68 17.40 -25.01
C MET A 117 -4.18 17.63 -24.69
N PRO A 118 -4.91 18.46 -25.48
CA PRO A 118 -6.33 18.69 -25.24
C PRO A 118 -7.20 17.49 -25.65
N GLY A 119 -8.13 17.09 -24.78
CA GLY A 119 -9.30 16.26 -25.14
C GLY A 119 -9.22 14.76 -24.89
N ASN A 120 -8.34 14.25 -24.01
CA ASN A 120 -8.35 12.84 -23.63
C ASN A 120 -8.34 12.64 -22.11
N ASP A 121 -9.52 12.45 -21.53
CA ASP A 121 -9.76 12.26 -20.08
C ASP A 121 -8.94 11.08 -19.50
N THR A 122 -8.72 10.03 -20.29
CA THR A 122 -7.88 8.90 -19.85
C THR A 122 -6.42 9.26 -19.63
N PHE A 123 -5.90 10.26 -20.36
CA PHE A 123 -4.52 10.72 -20.21
C PHE A 123 -4.36 11.61 -18.98
N VAL A 124 -5.35 12.47 -18.69
CA VAL A 124 -5.38 13.30 -17.48
C VAL A 124 -5.41 12.42 -16.23
N LEU A 125 -6.25 11.38 -16.20
CA LEU A 125 -6.31 10.41 -15.11
C LEU A 125 -4.97 9.66 -14.92
N ALA A 126 -4.35 9.21 -16.01
CA ALA A 126 -3.04 8.54 -15.96
C ALA A 126 -1.94 9.46 -15.40
N GLN A 127 -1.93 10.74 -15.78
CA GLN A 127 -0.98 11.72 -15.26
C GLN A 127 -1.19 12.01 -13.78
N GLN A 128 -2.43 12.20 -13.33
CA GLN A 128 -2.74 12.38 -11.91
C GLN A 128 -2.34 11.16 -11.08
N GLY A 129 -2.54 9.95 -11.61
CA GLY A 129 -2.06 8.71 -11.00
C GLY A 129 -0.54 8.67 -10.88
N GLY A 130 0.18 9.00 -11.96
CA GLY A 130 1.65 9.05 -11.97
C GLY A 130 2.23 10.05 -10.95
N LEU A 131 1.62 11.23 -10.84
CA LEU A 131 2.04 12.27 -9.88
C LEU A 131 1.74 11.85 -8.42
N SER A 132 0.60 11.17 -8.19
CA SER A 132 0.26 10.61 -6.89
C SER A 132 1.28 9.54 -6.44
N ILE A 133 1.77 8.70 -7.35
CA ILE A 133 2.83 7.71 -7.06
C ILE A 133 4.12 8.39 -6.60
N ILE A 134 4.53 9.48 -7.27
CA ILE A 134 5.72 10.25 -6.88
C ILE A 134 5.54 10.87 -5.49
N TRP A 135 4.35 11.39 -5.18
CA TRP A 135 4.03 11.92 -3.86
C TRP A 135 4.15 10.83 -2.78
N TYR A 136 3.56 9.65 -3.00
CA TYR A 136 3.66 8.53 -2.07
C TYR A 136 5.11 8.07 -1.88
N ALA A 137 5.92 8.06 -2.93
CA ALA A 137 7.34 7.72 -2.86
C ALA A 137 8.13 8.73 -2.01
N LEU A 138 7.91 10.03 -2.23
CA LEU A 138 8.54 11.11 -1.44
C LEU A 138 8.11 11.05 0.03
N LEU A 139 6.82 10.85 0.30
CA LEU A 139 6.31 10.67 1.66
C LEU A 139 6.96 9.47 2.35
N THR A 140 7.02 8.33 1.65
CA THR A 140 7.66 7.12 2.17
C THR A 140 9.13 7.36 2.49
N LEU A 141 9.86 8.07 1.62
CA LEU A 141 11.25 8.41 1.84
C LEU A 141 11.45 9.32 3.07
N CYS A 142 10.56 10.30 3.27
CA CYS A 142 10.55 11.16 4.46
C CYS A 142 10.32 10.34 5.74
N VAL A 143 9.33 9.45 5.74
CA VAL A 143 9.01 8.59 6.89
C VAL A 143 10.15 7.62 7.18
N LEU A 144 10.72 6.98 6.16
CA LEU A 144 11.85 6.05 6.32
C LEU A 144 13.10 6.75 6.84
N GLY A 145 13.41 7.95 6.35
CA GLY A 145 14.52 8.77 6.85
C GLY A 145 14.37 9.09 8.34
N GLU A 146 13.16 9.45 8.77
CA GLU A 146 12.85 9.69 10.18
C GLU A 146 12.96 8.43 11.05
N CYS A 147 12.42 7.32 10.57
CA CYS A 147 12.53 6.02 11.24
C CYS A 147 14.01 5.61 11.39
N GLY A 148 14.82 5.77 10.35
CA GLY A 148 16.26 5.47 10.38
C GLY A 148 17.04 6.32 11.39
N MET A 149 16.68 7.59 11.55
CA MET A 149 17.29 8.44 12.58
C MET A 149 16.79 8.10 14.00
N ALA A 150 15.51 7.75 14.15
CA ALA A 150 14.96 7.31 15.42
C ALA A 150 15.63 6.02 15.92
N LEU A 151 15.92 5.09 14.99
CA LEU A 151 16.68 3.85 15.22
C LEU A 151 18.03 4.11 15.88
N LYS A 152 18.78 5.10 15.39
CA LYS A 152 20.09 5.47 15.95
C LYS A 152 20.02 6.05 17.36
N LYS A 153 18.94 6.76 17.71
CA LYS A 153 18.82 7.44 19.01
C LYS A 153 18.19 6.60 20.10
N ASN A 154 17.24 5.72 19.76
CA ASN A 154 16.49 4.97 20.77
C ASN A 154 16.00 3.62 20.18
N PRO A 155 16.82 2.56 20.26
CA PRO A 155 16.54 1.30 19.57
C PRO A 155 15.24 0.66 20.04
N ARG A 156 14.93 0.68 21.35
CA ARG A 156 13.67 0.12 21.90
C ARG A 156 12.41 0.78 21.35
N ARG A 157 12.36 2.12 21.25
CA ARG A 157 11.20 2.82 20.67
C ARG A 157 11.08 2.52 19.18
N SER A 158 12.19 2.27 18.51
CA SER A 158 12.21 2.03 17.07
C SER A 158 11.66 0.66 16.70
N TYR A 159 11.90 -0.37 17.51
CA TYR A 159 11.23 -1.65 17.36
C TYR A 159 9.71 -1.53 17.52
N LEU A 160 9.22 -0.67 18.43
CA LEU A 160 7.79 -0.40 18.58
C LEU A 160 7.22 0.30 17.32
N PHE A 161 7.89 1.32 16.79
CA PHE A 161 7.47 1.99 15.57
C PHE A 161 7.44 1.06 14.36
N ALA A 162 8.45 0.20 14.21
CA ALA A 162 8.48 -0.81 13.16
C ALA A 162 7.35 -1.84 13.30
N GLN A 163 6.95 -2.21 14.54
CA GLN A 163 5.78 -3.05 14.76
C GLN A 163 4.49 -2.35 14.33
N VAL A 164 4.30 -1.09 14.74
CA VAL A 164 3.12 -0.30 14.35
C VAL A 164 3.02 -0.16 12.83
N LEU A 165 4.14 0.11 12.16
CA LEU A 165 4.18 0.21 10.70
C LEU A 165 3.80 -1.10 10.03
N LEU A 166 4.34 -2.23 10.51
CA LEU A 166 4.00 -3.55 9.98
C LEU A 166 2.51 -3.90 10.21
N TYR A 167 1.93 -3.54 11.35
CA TYR A 167 0.49 -3.70 11.58
C TYR A 167 -0.35 -2.83 10.65
N ALA A 168 0.05 -1.57 10.42
CA ALA A 168 -0.63 -0.69 9.48
C ALA A 168 -0.56 -1.25 8.06
N MET A 169 0.59 -1.75 7.62
CA MET A 169 0.74 -2.42 6.33
C MET A 169 -0.14 -3.66 6.22
N ALA A 170 -0.20 -4.50 7.26
CA ALA A 170 -1.08 -5.66 7.26
C ALA A 170 -2.56 -5.25 7.16
N ALA A 171 -2.98 -4.23 7.91
CA ALA A 171 -4.34 -3.71 7.84
C ALA A 171 -4.69 -3.17 6.45
N CYS A 172 -3.77 -2.41 5.82
CA CYS A 172 -3.96 -1.94 4.45
C CYS A 172 -4.07 -3.09 3.45
N ILE A 173 -3.20 -4.10 3.52
CA ILE A 173 -3.26 -5.26 2.63
C ILE A 173 -4.58 -6.03 2.80
N ILE A 174 -5.02 -6.22 4.06
CA ILE A 174 -6.30 -6.88 4.35
C ILE A 174 -7.44 -6.06 3.77
N PHE A 175 -7.46 -4.74 4.01
CA PHE A 175 -8.51 -3.87 3.49
C PHE A 175 -8.55 -3.88 1.96
N MET A 176 -7.41 -3.72 1.28
CA MET A 176 -7.35 -3.68 -0.18
C MET A 176 -7.75 -5.03 -0.81
N ALA A 177 -7.33 -6.16 -0.26
CA ALA A 177 -7.66 -7.45 -0.89
C ALA A 177 -9.07 -7.97 -0.52
N PHE A 178 -9.49 -7.80 0.74
CA PHE A 178 -10.72 -8.42 1.25
C PHE A 178 -11.94 -7.50 1.24
N PHE A 179 -11.76 -6.19 1.45
CA PHE A 179 -12.86 -5.24 1.31
C PHE A 179 -12.96 -4.77 -0.12
N TRP A 180 -11.88 -4.18 -0.64
CA TRP A 180 -11.91 -3.51 -1.95
C TRP A 180 -12.12 -4.50 -3.10
N GLY A 181 -11.35 -5.59 -3.15
CA GLY A 181 -11.54 -6.63 -4.18
C GLY A 181 -12.96 -7.21 -4.23
N VAL A 182 -13.64 -7.32 -3.08
CA VAL A 182 -15.04 -7.78 -3.03
C VAL A 182 -16.01 -6.72 -3.56
N VAL A 183 -15.79 -5.45 -3.23
CA VAL A 183 -16.59 -4.33 -3.75
C VAL A 183 -16.46 -4.23 -5.28
N GLU A 184 -15.24 -4.38 -5.80
CA GLU A 184 -14.97 -4.34 -7.25
C GLU A 184 -15.71 -5.45 -8.00
N VAL A 185 -15.60 -6.71 -7.53
CA VAL A 185 -16.35 -7.82 -8.13
C VAL A 185 -17.86 -7.60 -8.04
N LYS A 186 -18.37 -7.05 -6.93
CA LYS A 186 -19.80 -6.75 -6.76
C LYS A 186 -20.30 -5.71 -7.76
N ASN A 187 -19.51 -4.65 -8.01
CA ASN A 187 -19.89 -3.59 -8.95
C ASN A 187 -19.86 -4.10 -10.39
N LEU A 188 -18.80 -4.80 -10.78
CA LEU A 188 -18.71 -5.46 -12.09
C LEU A 188 -19.90 -6.40 -12.29
N TRP A 189 -20.28 -7.16 -11.26
CA TRP A 189 -21.45 -8.05 -11.33
C TRP A 189 -22.76 -7.30 -11.59
N SER A 190 -22.92 -6.09 -11.02
CA SER A 190 -24.10 -5.25 -11.25
C SER A 190 -24.15 -4.72 -12.69
N GLU A 191 -23.01 -4.38 -13.28
CA GLU A 191 -22.89 -3.94 -14.68
C GLU A 191 -23.28 -5.06 -15.66
N PHE A 192 -22.90 -6.32 -15.39
CA PHE A 192 -23.35 -7.47 -16.20
C PHE A 192 -24.86 -7.71 -16.14
N GLY A 193 -25.54 -7.26 -15.08
CA GLY A 193 -27.00 -7.34 -14.97
C GLY A 193 -27.72 -6.48 -16.00
N ALA A 194 -27.09 -5.37 -16.41
CA ALA A 194 -27.61 -4.36 -17.32
C ALA A 194 -27.25 -4.60 -18.80
N LEU A 195 -26.46 -5.64 -19.11
CA LEU A 195 -26.08 -5.95 -20.49
C LEU A 195 -27.25 -6.54 -21.32
N PRO A 196 -27.27 -6.31 -22.65
CA PRO A 196 -28.20 -6.94 -23.58
C PRO A 196 -28.20 -8.47 -23.48
N GLU A 197 -29.35 -9.11 -23.79
CA GLU A 197 -29.52 -10.58 -23.69
C GLU A 197 -28.48 -11.38 -24.49
N GLU A 198 -28.06 -10.89 -25.65
CA GLU A 198 -27.05 -11.53 -26.52
C GLU A 198 -25.69 -11.67 -25.83
N LEU A 199 -25.34 -10.76 -24.92
CA LEU A 199 -24.09 -10.77 -24.16
C LEU A 199 -24.21 -11.55 -22.85
N ARG A 200 -25.44 -11.91 -22.41
CA ARG A 200 -25.64 -12.69 -21.18
C ARG A 200 -25.15 -14.13 -21.30
N GLU A 201 -25.07 -14.70 -22.49
CA GLU A 201 -24.51 -16.04 -22.71
C GLU A 201 -23.05 -16.14 -22.23
N HIS A 202 -22.31 -15.04 -22.30
CA HIS A 202 -20.93 -14.94 -21.83
C HIS A 202 -20.80 -14.54 -20.35
N ALA A 203 -21.89 -14.20 -19.67
CA ALA A 203 -21.86 -13.67 -18.30
C ALA A 203 -21.29 -14.69 -17.29
N ALA A 204 -21.52 -15.99 -17.48
CA ALA A 204 -21.01 -17.02 -16.58
C ALA A 204 -19.46 -17.11 -16.61
N ALA A 205 -18.86 -17.08 -17.81
CA ALA A 205 -17.42 -17.08 -17.98
C ALA A 205 -16.77 -15.80 -17.41
N ASN A 206 -17.40 -14.64 -17.61
CA ASN A 206 -16.93 -13.38 -17.03
C ASN A 206 -16.98 -13.41 -15.49
N ARG A 207 -18.11 -13.82 -14.89
CA ARG A 207 -18.24 -13.97 -13.43
C ARG A 207 -17.20 -14.92 -12.84
N PHE A 208 -16.98 -16.07 -13.50
CA PHE A 208 -15.95 -17.00 -13.08
C PHE A 208 -14.56 -16.35 -13.13
N SER A 209 -14.23 -15.66 -14.22
CA SER A 209 -12.94 -14.97 -14.35
C SER A 209 -12.72 -13.93 -13.24
N PHE A 210 -13.72 -13.10 -12.92
CA PHE A 210 -13.59 -12.11 -11.84
C PHE A 210 -13.45 -12.75 -10.45
N ILE A 211 -14.25 -13.78 -10.15
CA ILE A 211 -14.13 -14.51 -8.88
C ILE A 211 -12.75 -15.17 -8.78
N PHE A 212 -12.28 -15.76 -9.88
CA PHE A 212 -10.96 -16.38 -9.93
C PHE A 212 -9.84 -15.36 -9.71
N THR A 213 -9.91 -14.20 -10.37
CA THR A 213 -8.96 -13.10 -10.16
C THR A 213 -8.97 -12.62 -8.70
N LEU A 214 -10.15 -12.44 -8.10
CA LEU A 214 -10.26 -12.08 -6.68
C LEU A 214 -9.64 -13.13 -5.76
N LEU A 215 -9.87 -14.43 -6.01
CA LEU A 215 -9.27 -15.52 -5.23
C LEU A 215 -7.74 -15.50 -5.33
N CYS A 216 -7.19 -15.23 -6.52
CA CYS A 216 -5.76 -15.07 -6.73
C CYS A 216 -5.20 -13.87 -5.95
N GLU A 217 -5.85 -12.71 -6.00
CA GLU A 217 -5.46 -11.52 -5.23
C GLU A 217 -5.49 -11.76 -3.71
N ILE A 218 -6.56 -12.37 -3.21
CA ILE A 218 -6.68 -12.76 -1.80
C ILE A 218 -5.54 -13.71 -1.41
N SER A 219 -5.21 -14.69 -2.25
CA SER A 219 -4.13 -15.64 -1.96
C SER A 219 -2.76 -14.94 -1.86
N ALA A 220 -2.49 -13.99 -2.75
CA ALA A 220 -1.29 -13.16 -2.70
C ALA A 220 -1.26 -12.31 -1.43
N ALA A 221 -2.38 -11.66 -1.10
CA ALA A 221 -2.51 -10.84 0.11
C ALA A 221 -2.32 -11.65 1.40
N VAL A 222 -2.92 -12.85 1.51
CA VAL A 222 -2.73 -13.76 2.65
C VAL A 222 -1.27 -14.11 2.82
N SER A 223 -0.56 -14.41 1.73
CA SER A 223 0.87 -14.72 1.77
C SER A 223 1.72 -13.54 2.26
N ALA A 224 1.36 -12.31 1.86
CA ALA A 224 2.04 -11.08 2.27
C ALA A 224 1.79 -10.77 3.76
N VAL A 225 0.55 -10.94 4.24
CA VAL A 225 0.22 -10.78 5.66
C VAL A 225 0.94 -11.83 6.50
N TRP A 226 1.05 -13.07 6.02
CA TRP A 226 1.84 -14.11 6.70
C TRP A 226 3.32 -13.73 6.83
N LEU A 227 3.93 -13.19 5.76
CA LEU A 227 5.28 -12.64 5.81
C LEU A 227 5.39 -11.54 6.89
N ILE A 228 4.44 -10.61 6.95
CA ILE A 228 4.42 -9.53 7.95
C ILE A 228 4.36 -10.11 9.37
N LEU A 229 3.51 -11.11 9.62
CA LEU A 229 3.41 -11.79 10.91
C LEU A 229 4.73 -12.48 11.31
N CYS A 230 5.42 -13.12 10.37
CA CYS A 230 6.76 -13.67 10.59
C CYS A 230 7.78 -12.57 10.92
N GLY A 231 7.73 -11.43 10.21
CA GLY A 231 8.56 -10.26 10.46
C GLY A 231 8.33 -9.66 11.85
N LEU A 232 7.06 -9.52 12.27
CA LEU A 232 6.69 -9.06 13.62
C LEU A 232 7.25 -9.97 14.71
N LYS A 233 7.19 -11.29 14.53
CA LYS A 233 7.76 -12.25 15.49
C LYS A 233 9.28 -12.10 15.59
N ALA A 234 9.99 -11.90 14.47
CA ALA A 234 11.43 -11.64 14.47
C ALA A 234 11.77 -10.31 15.15
N LEU A 235 11.00 -9.24 14.85
CA LEU A 235 11.19 -7.92 15.41
C LEU A 235 10.96 -7.87 16.93
N ARG A 236 9.98 -8.62 17.44
CA ARG A 236 9.74 -8.77 18.88
C ARG A 236 10.89 -9.49 19.59
N THR A 237 11.50 -10.50 18.95
CA THR A 237 12.69 -11.17 19.49
C THR A 237 13.88 -10.21 19.49
N ALA A 238 14.15 -9.53 18.38
CA ALA A 238 15.22 -8.55 18.26
C ALA A 238 15.14 -7.42 19.29
N GLY A 239 13.93 -6.98 19.64
CA GLY A 239 13.72 -5.94 20.67
C GLY A 239 14.00 -6.40 22.10
N ARG A 240 14.08 -7.72 22.35
CA ARG A 240 14.46 -8.29 23.66
C ARG A 240 15.96 -8.56 23.71
N ASP A 241 16.44 -9.32 22.72
CA ASP A 241 17.85 -9.66 22.54
C ASP A 241 18.09 -9.93 21.05
N LEU A 242 19.08 -9.22 20.49
CA LEU A 242 19.40 -9.30 19.06
C LEU A 242 20.13 -10.61 18.72
N PHE A 243 20.83 -11.20 19.68
CA PHE A 243 21.68 -12.37 19.50
C PHE A 243 21.06 -13.66 20.08
N ASP A 244 19.79 -13.61 20.48
CA ASP A 244 19.06 -14.80 20.95
C ASP A 244 19.07 -15.89 19.85
N PRO A 245 19.45 -17.15 20.13
CA PRO A 245 19.40 -18.24 19.16
C PRO A 245 17.99 -18.46 18.55
N LEU A 246 16.92 -18.07 19.25
CA LEU A 246 15.56 -18.04 18.67
C LEU A 246 15.42 -17.06 17.50
N MET A 247 16.25 -16.01 17.46
CA MET A 247 16.27 -15.01 16.39
C MET A 247 16.61 -15.64 15.04
N ILE A 248 17.60 -16.55 14.99
CA ILE A 248 17.96 -17.27 13.76
C ILE A 248 16.76 -18.05 13.21
N ARG A 249 16.03 -18.75 14.08
CA ARG A 249 14.82 -19.50 13.69
C ARG A 249 13.71 -18.58 13.18
N ARG A 250 13.48 -17.43 13.84
CA ARG A 250 12.46 -16.45 13.42
C ARG A 250 12.81 -15.78 12.10
N LEU A 251 14.07 -15.39 11.94
CA LEU A 251 14.61 -14.85 10.70
C LEU A 251 14.50 -15.88 9.56
N SER A 252 14.81 -17.15 9.81
CA SER A 252 14.65 -18.21 8.82
C SER A 252 13.21 -18.40 8.37
N ALA A 253 12.26 -18.38 9.32
CA ALA A 253 10.84 -18.46 9.01
C ALA A 253 10.37 -17.25 8.19
N ALA A 254 10.82 -16.03 8.52
CA ALA A 254 10.51 -14.82 7.76
C ALA A 254 11.10 -14.86 6.34
N ALA A 255 12.34 -15.34 6.17
CA ALA A 255 12.95 -15.50 4.85
C ALA A 255 12.21 -16.53 3.98
N SER A 256 11.75 -17.64 4.58
CA SER A 256 10.95 -18.65 3.88
C SER A 256 9.58 -18.09 3.47
N ALA A 257 8.90 -17.40 4.40
CA ALA A 257 7.63 -16.72 4.12
C ALA A 257 7.76 -15.66 3.02
N ALA A 258 8.90 -14.96 2.97
CA ALA A 258 9.20 -13.97 1.93
C ALA A 258 9.26 -14.64 0.54
N LYS A 259 10.06 -15.70 0.41
CA LYS A 259 10.16 -16.47 -0.84
C LYS A 259 8.80 -17.03 -1.27
N ALA A 260 8.05 -17.59 -0.32
CA ALA A 260 6.71 -18.10 -0.58
C ALA A 260 5.76 -17.00 -1.05
N SER A 261 5.78 -15.82 -0.43
CA SER A 261 4.91 -14.69 -0.80
C SER A 261 5.18 -14.18 -2.22
N VAL A 262 6.45 -14.09 -2.64
CA VAL A 262 6.82 -13.75 -4.02
C VAL A 262 6.35 -14.82 -4.98
N LEU A 263 6.59 -16.09 -4.68
CA LEU A 263 6.17 -17.21 -5.53
C LEU A 263 4.64 -17.23 -5.71
N VAL A 264 3.88 -17.10 -4.62
CA VAL A 264 2.41 -17.08 -4.65
C VAL A 264 1.91 -15.89 -5.45
N SER A 265 2.51 -14.71 -5.29
CA SER A 265 2.13 -13.51 -6.06
C SER A 265 2.37 -13.71 -7.56
N LEU A 266 3.53 -14.25 -7.94
CA LEU A 266 3.86 -14.55 -9.34
C LEU A 266 2.92 -15.61 -9.93
N LEU A 267 2.72 -16.71 -9.21
CA LEU A 267 1.82 -17.79 -9.66
C LEU A 267 0.37 -17.31 -9.77
N SER A 268 -0.08 -16.42 -8.89
CA SER A 268 -1.42 -15.82 -8.94
C SER A 268 -1.62 -15.00 -10.22
N VAL A 269 -0.63 -14.18 -10.59
CA VAL A 269 -0.66 -13.40 -11.84
C VAL A 269 -0.63 -14.32 -13.06
N ILE A 270 0.26 -15.32 -13.07
CA ILE A 270 0.35 -16.30 -14.17
C ILE A 270 -0.97 -17.06 -14.31
N ALA A 271 -1.56 -17.51 -13.20
CA ALA A 271 -2.83 -18.24 -13.20
C ALA A 271 -3.98 -17.37 -13.71
N CYS A 272 -4.07 -16.11 -13.27
CA CYS A 272 -5.08 -15.16 -13.77
C CYS A 272 -4.97 -14.98 -15.29
N ASN A 273 -3.76 -14.72 -15.79
CA ASN A 273 -3.54 -14.54 -17.22
C ASN A 273 -3.81 -15.82 -18.02
N ALA A 274 -3.46 -16.99 -17.49
CA ALA A 274 -3.73 -18.27 -18.12
C ALA A 274 -5.24 -18.55 -18.22
N VAL A 275 -6.00 -18.27 -17.15
CA VAL A 275 -7.46 -18.42 -17.15
C VAL A 275 -8.11 -17.44 -18.12
N GLN A 276 -7.70 -16.16 -18.12
CA GLN A 276 -8.21 -15.19 -19.08
C GLN A 276 -7.85 -15.54 -20.53
N LEU A 277 -6.66 -16.09 -20.78
CA LEU A 277 -6.26 -16.55 -22.10
C LEU A 277 -7.11 -17.76 -22.54
N ALA A 278 -7.30 -18.74 -21.67
CA ALA A 278 -8.11 -19.93 -21.95
C ALA A 278 -9.59 -19.59 -22.21
N LEU A 279 -10.11 -18.60 -21.50
CA LEU A 279 -11.50 -18.14 -21.63
C LEU A 279 -11.68 -16.94 -22.57
N SER A 280 -10.63 -16.50 -23.24
CA SER A 280 -10.61 -15.26 -24.06
C SER A 280 -11.74 -15.17 -25.07
N LYS A 281 -12.15 -16.29 -25.68
CA LYS A 281 -13.27 -16.34 -26.64
C LYS A 281 -14.64 -16.07 -26.02
N TRP A 282 -14.77 -16.22 -24.70
CA TRP A 282 -16.02 -16.14 -23.96
C TRP A 282 -16.02 -15.01 -22.93
N LEU A 283 -14.97 -14.18 -22.92
CA LEU A 283 -14.85 -13.02 -22.05
C LEU A 283 -15.24 -11.76 -22.83
N ILE A 284 -16.03 -10.91 -22.17
CA ILE A 284 -16.44 -9.60 -22.71
C ILE A 284 -15.34 -8.58 -22.38
N HIS A 285 -14.74 -8.71 -21.19
CA HIS A 285 -13.58 -7.93 -20.77
C HIS A 285 -12.38 -8.86 -20.58
N ILE A 286 -11.32 -8.60 -21.34
CA ILE A 286 -10.02 -9.24 -21.16
C ILE A 286 -9.07 -8.16 -20.66
N SER A 287 -8.53 -8.36 -19.47
CA SER A 287 -7.59 -7.43 -18.84
C SER A 287 -6.36 -8.20 -18.38
N TYR A 288 -5.46 -8.49 -19.32
CA TYR A 288 -4.18 -9.09 -19.00
C TYR A 288 -3.43 -8.17 -18.04
N SER A 289 -3.12 -8.69 -16.86
CA SER A 289 -2.37 -7.94 -15.85
C SER A 289 -0.95 -8.48 -15.80
N PHE A 290 0.03 -7.60 -15.96
CA PHE A 290 1.43 -7.89 -15.67
C PHE A 290 1.93 -7.06 -14.49
N THR A 291 1.04 -6.70 -13.56
CA THR A 291 1.40 -5.91 -12.38
C THR A 291 2.01 -6.81 -11.31
N VAL A 292 3.13 -7.45 -11.63
CA VAL A 292 4.05 -7.87 -10.59
C VAL A 292 4.73 -6.59 -10.12
N SER A 293 4.29 -6.05 -8.97
CA SER A 293 4.92 -4.87 -8.41
C SER A 293 6.41 -5.17 -8.19
N LEU A 294 7.27 -4.66 -9.08
CA LEU A 294 8.72 -4.74 -8.95
C LEU A 294 9.14 -4.24 -7.57
N VAL A 295 8.40 -3.28 -7.02
CA VAL A 295 8.58 -2.75 -5.66
C VAL A 295 8.28 -3.81 -4.59
N SER A 296 7.22 -4.61 -4.71
CA SER A 296 6.95 -5.69 -3.74
C SER A 296 8.00 -6.80 -3.83
N LEU A 297 8.43 -7.14 -5.05
CA LEU A 297 9.47 -8.14 -5.30
C LEU A 297 10.83 -7.67 -4.76
N LEU A 298 11.18 -6.40 -4.99
CA LEU A 298 12.41 -5.76 -4.53
C LEU A 298 12.41 -5.54 -3.01
N ALA A 299 11.27 -5.17 -2.42
CA ALA A 299 11.11 -5.08 -0.97
C ALA A 299 11.29 -6.45 -0.31
N VAL A 300 10.70 -7.52 -0.87
CA VAL A 300 10.90 -8.87 -0.36
C VAL A 300 12.35 -9.32 -0.53
N CYS A 301 12.99 -9.04 -1.67
CA CYS A 301 14.41 -9.32 -1.88
C CYS A 301 15.29 -8.58 -0.86
N LEU A 302 15.04 -7.30 -0.60
CA LEU A 302 15.74 -6.51 0.41
C LEU A 302 15.54 -7.09 1.81
N VAL A 303 14.32 -7.52 2.15
CA VAL A 303 14.03 -8.20 3.43
C VAL A 303 14.81 -9.51 3.52
N VAL A 304 14.84 -10.32 2.46
CA VAL A 304 15.61 -11.58 2.43
C VAL A 304 17.12 -11.32 2.58
N ILE A 305 17.66 -10.31 1.90
CA ILE A 305 19.07 -9.91 1.98
C ILE A 305 19.40 -9.41 3.40
N ALA A 306 18.58 -8.53 3.96
CA ALA A 306 18.75 -8.00 5.32
C ALA A 306 18.70 -9.13 6.36
N ILE A 307 17.76 -10.06 6.22
CA ILE A 307 17.68 -11.26 7.07
C ILE A 307 18.94 -12.12 6.92
N GLY A 308 19.42 -12.33 5.69
CA GLY A 308 20.64 -13.09 5.40
C GLY A 308 21.90 -12.46 6.01
N ALA A 309 22.00 -11.13 5.97
CA ALA A 309 23.08 -10.38 6.60
C ALA A 309 23.02 -10.49 8.14
N MET A 310 21.83 -10.36 8.73
CA MET A 310 21.63 -10.52 10.17
C MET A 310 21.97 -11.92 10.67
N LYS A 311 21.60 -12.98 9.92
CA LYS A 311 22.01 -14.35 10.26
C LYS A 311 23.53 -14.52 10.31
N ARG A 312 24.25 -13.96 9.34
CA ARG A 312 25.73 -13.99 9.32
C ARG A 312 26.33 -13.21 10.48
N ALA A 313 25.76 -12.06 10.81
CA ALA A 313 26.20 -11.25 11.94
C ALA A 313 26.01 -11.98 13.29
N ILE A 314 24.90 -12.70 13.47
CA ILE A 314 24.66 -13.50 14.69
C ILE A 314 25.64 -14.67 14.76
N ALA A 315 25.86 -15.40 13.66
CA ALA A 315 26.81 -16.51 13.62
C ALA A 315 28.25 -16.05 13.94
N ALA A 316 28.68 -14.91 13.40
CA ALA A 316 29.99 -14.33 13.71
C ALA A 316 30.10 -13.87 15.18
N HIS A 317 29.00 -13.46 15.80
CA HIS A 317 28.98 -13.12 17.23
C HIS A 317 29.12 -14.35 18.12
N GLU A 318 28.44 -15.45 17.79
CA GLU A 318 28.58 -16.74 18.49
C GLU A 318 30.02 -17.28 18.36
N GLU A 319 30.63 -17.21 17.17
CA GLU A 319 31.99 -17.67 16.93
C GLU A 319 33.03 -16.85 17.74
N ASN A 320 32.84 -15.53 17.84
CA ASN A 320 33.67 -14.66 18.68
C ASN A 320 33.50 -14.91 20.19
N GLN A 321 32.35 -15.40 20.64
CA GLN A 321 32.16 -15.76 22.06
C GLN A 321 32.75 -17.13 22.42
N LEU A 322 32.96 -18.01 21.43
CA LEU A 322 33.56 -19.34 21.62
C LEU A 322 35.10 -19.31 21.56
N THR A 323 35.68 -18.22 21.05
CA THR A 323 37.13 -18.06 20.84
C THR A 323 37.82 -17.19 21.91
N ILE A 324 37.05 -16.53 22.79
CA ILE A 324 37.51 -15.77 23.97
C ILE A 324 37.25 -16.61 25.22
#